data_AF-A0A2E8HTG6-F1
#
_entry.id   AF-A0A2E8HTG6-F1
#
_cell.length_a   1.000
_cell.length_b   1.000
_cell.length_c   1.000
_cell.angle_alpha   90.00
_cell.angle_beta   90.00
_cell.angle_gamma   90.00
#
_symmetry.space_group_name_H-M   'P 1'
#
loop_
_entity.id
_entity.type
_entity.pdbx_description
1 polymer ?
#
loop_
_entity_poly.entity_id
_entity_poly.type
_entity_poly.pdbx_seq_one_letter_code
_entity_poly.pdbx_strand_id
1 'polypeptide(L)'
;MKKLLLALLLLISPIASANMDDLCFVYIKEFGKDDISNAIQEQGCVRNNVLQVVYGMDNASETIMMFHSGRWCRFDRNIGIKGTVLSCVLYATKPRNRLDMK
;
A
#
# COMPACT_ATOMS: atom_id res chain seq x y z
N MET A 1 -39.71 3.58 16.57
CA MET A 1 -39.03 3.58 15.24
C MET A 1 -37.57 4.04 15.31
N LYS A 2 -37.23 5.14 16.01
CA LYS A 2 -35.82 5.63 16.13
C LYS A 2 -34.83 4.62 16.75
N LYS A 3 -35.26 3.81 17.74
CA LYS A 3 -34.39 2.78 18.35
C LYS A 3 -34.05 1.61 17.41
N LEU A 4 -34.94 1.31 16.45
CA LEU A 4 -34.73 0.25 15.46
C LEU A 4 -33.70 0.68 14.39
N LEU A 5 -33.77 1.95 13.97
CA LEU A 5 -32.81 2.56 13.04
C LEU A 5 -31.39 2.57 13.62
N LEU A 6 -31.24 2.86 14.92
CA LEU A 6 -29.93 2.86 15.59
C LEU A 6 -29.30 1.45 15.67
N ALA A 7 -30.12 0.42 15.89
CA ALA A 7 -29.68 -0.97 15.89
C ALA A 7 -29.24 -1.44 14.49
N LEU A 8 -29.93 -0.99 13.44
CA LEU A 8 -29.59 -1.31 12.06
C LEU A 8 -28.26 -0.68 11.61
N LEU A 9 -27.95 0.54 12.07
CA LEU A 9 -26.71 1.26 11.78
C LEU A 9 -25.45 0.60 12.39
N LEU A 10 -25.60 -0.12 13.50
CA LEU A 10 -24.49 -0.82 14.15
C LEU A 10 -24.12 -2.15 13.45
N LEU A 11 -25.06 -2.75 12.70
CA LEU A 11 -24.83 -4.01 11.98
C LEU A 11 -24.10 -3.82 10.64
N ILE A 12 -24.01 -2.59 10.15
CA ILE A 12 -23.34 -2.23 8.89
C ILE A 12 -21.93 -1.69 9.12
N SER A 13 -21.37 -1.83 10.33
CA SER A 13 -19.97 -1.49 10.56
C SER A 13 -19.12 -2.27 9.55
N PRO A 14 -18.39 -1.60 8.64
CA PRO A 14 -17.52 -2.30 7.72
C PRO A 14 -16.53 -3.07 8.58
N ILE A 15 -16.59 -4.41 8.48
CA ILE A 15 -15.58 -5.28 9.05
C ILE A 15 -14.32 -5.02 8.22
N ALA A 16 -13.62 -3.94 8.53
CA ALA A 16 -12.33 -3.61 7.95
C ALA A 16 -11.30 -4.55 8.59
N SER A 17 -11.39 -5.83 8.25
CA SER A 17 -10.34 -6.79 8.52
C SER A 17 -9.23 -6.49 7.53
N ALA A 18 -8.21 -5.79 7.98
CA ALA A 18 -6.95 -5.77 7.27
C ALA A 18 -6.16 -6.99 7.75
N ASN A 19 -6.16 -8.04 6.93
CA ASN A 19 -5.33 -9.20 7.21
C ASN A 19 -3.86 -8.80 7.01
N MET A 20 -3.12 -8.60 8.10
CA MET A 20 -1.68 -8.33 8.04
C MET A 20 -0.88 -9.60 7.78
N ASP A 21 -1.53 -10.77 7.74
CA ASP A 21 -0.89 -12.04 7.42
C ASP A 21 -0.60 -12.14 5.92
N ASP A 22 -1.24 -11.31 5.09
CA ASP A 22 -1.08 -11.32 3.64
C ASP A 22 -0.01 -10.33 3.15
N LEU A 23 0.85 -10.84 2.26
CA LEU A 23 1.91 -10.10 1.59
C LEU A 23 1.42 -9.62 0.21
N CYS A 24 1.42 -8.30 0.00
CA CYS A 24 1.27 -7.68 -1.31
C CYS A 24 2.66 -7.57 -1.96
N PHE A 25 3.00 -8.50 -2.85
CA PHE A 25 4.34 -8.64 -3.40
C PHE A 25 4.46 -8.02 -4.79
N VAL A 26 5.39 -7.10 -4.99
CA VAL A 26 5.61 -6.42 -6.27
C VAL A 26 7.03 -6.65 -6.73
N TYR A 27 7.22 -7.15 -7.94
CA TYR A 27 8.53 -7.26 -8.58
C TYR A 27 8.63 -6.27 -9.73
N ILE A 28 9.60 -5.35 -9.65
CA ILE A 28 9.80 -4.29 -10.64
C ILE A 28 11.11 -4.58 -11.38
N LYS A 29 11.02 -4.89 -12.67
CA LYS A 29 12.20 -5.12 -13.54
C LYS A 29 12.87 -3.83 -13.97
N GLU A 30 12.07 -2.80 -14.22
CA GLU A 30 12.50 -1.46 -14.64
C GLU A 30 11.54 -0.43 -14.05
N PHE A 31 11.97 0.82 -13.83
CA PHE A 31 11.12 1.84 -13.23
C PHE A 31 10.00 2.27 -14.20
N GLY A 32 8.82 1.69 -14.04
CA GLY A 32 7.59 2.13 -14.67
C GLY A 32 6.81 3.13 -13.80
N LYS A 33 5.79 3.75 -14.41
CA LYS A 33 4.96 4.76 -13.74
C LYS A 33 3.95 4.15 -12.77
N ASP A 34 3.41 2.98 -13.12
CA ASP A 34 2.21 2.41 -12.51
C ASP A 34 2.40 0.96 -11.99
N ASP A 35 3.62 0.41 -12.00
CA ASP A 35 3.88 -1.01 -11.67
C ASP A 35 3.33 -1.42 -10.31
N ILE A 36 3.58 -0.60 -9.28
CA ILE A 36 3.07 -0.85 -7.92
C ILE A 36 1.55 -0.77 -7.89
N SER A 37 0.95 0.18 -8.61
CA SER A 37 -0.51 0.35 -8.64
C SER A 37 -1.19 -0.81 -9.34
N ASN A 38 -0.63 -1.27 -10.45
CA ASN A 38 -1.16 -2.40 -11.21
C ASN A 38 -1.06 -3.68 -10.38
N ALA A 39 0.09 -3.95 -9.76
CA ALA A 39 0.26 -5.11 -8.90
C ALA A 39 -0.68 -5.11 -7.69
N ILE A 40 -0.89 -3.96 -7.06
CA ILE A 40 -1.86 -3.79 -5.95
C ILE A 40 -3.28 -4.16 -6.40
N GLN A 41 -3.68 -3.73 -7.59
CA GLN A 41 -5.02 -4.02 -8.13
C GLN A 41 -5.17 -5.49 -8.53
N GLU A 42 -4.19 -6.04 -9.26
CA GLU A 42 -4.20 -7.42 -9.76
C GLU A 42 -4.21 -8.45 -8.63
N GLN A 43 -3.48 -8.20 -7.55
CA GLN A 43 -3.42 -9.08 -6.38
C GLN A 43 -4.56 -8.84 -5.38
N GLY A 44 -5.42 -7.85 -5.62
CA GLY A 44 -6.50 -7.51 -4.69
C GLY A 44 -5.97 -7.04 -3.32
N CYS A 45 -4.81 -6.39 -3.28
CA CYS A 45 -4.22 -5.92 -2.03
C CYS A 45 -5.16 -4.93 -1.34
N VAL A 46 -5.24 -5.02 -0.01
CA VAL A 46 -6.08 -4.17 0.82
C VAL A 46 -5.24 -3.34 1.78
N ARG A 47 -5.85 -2.25 2.27
CA ARG A 47 -5.23 -1.38 3.27
C ARG A 47 -4.75 -2.20 4.48
N ASN A 48 -3.53 -1.88 4.93
CA ASN A 48 -2.73 -2.55 5.94
C ASN A 48 -2.18 -3.95 5.63
N ASN A 49 -2.28 -4.49 4.40
CA ASN A 49 -1.38 -5.59 4.03
C ASN A 49 0.09 -5.13 4.11
N VAL A 50 1.01 -6.10 4.17
CA VAL A 50 2.44 -5.81 4.02
C VAL A 50 2.75 -5.64 2.54
N LEU A 51 3.07 -4.43 2.10
CA LEU A 51 3.61 -4.18 0.77
C LEU A 51 5.10 -4.49 0.77
N GLN A 52 5.51 -5.41 -0.10
CA GLN A 52 6.92 -5.73 -0.34
C GLN A 52 7.23 -5.54 -1.82
N VAL A 53 8.08 -4.56 -2.13
CA VAL A 53 8.53 -4.24 -3.48
C VAL A 53 9.99 -4.65 -3.63
N VAL A 54 10.25 -5.56 -4.56
CA VAL A 54 11.59 -6.02 -4.93
C VAL A 54 11.95 -5.39 -6.28
N TYR A 55 13.05 -4.65 -6.29
CA TYR A 55 13.57 -3.96 -7.48
C TYR A 55 14.63 -4.85 -8.13
N GLY A 56 14.26 -5.54 -9.20
CA GLY A 56 15.08 -6.50 -9.93
C GLY A 56 16.12 -5.89 -10.87
N MET A 57 16.39 -4.59 -10.74
CA MET A 57 17.32 -3.85 -11.61
C MET A 57 18.66 -3.60 -10.91
N ASP A 58 19.72 -3.55 -11.70
CA ASP A 58 21.04 -3.20 -11.21
C ASP A 58 21.02 -1.77 -10.63
N ASN A 59 21.59 -1.60 -9.43
CA ASN A 59 21.67 -0.32 -8.71
C ASN A 59 20.32 0.37 -8.46
N ALA A 60 19.30 -0.39 -8.04
CA ALA A 60 18.04 0.19 -7.62
C ALA A 60 18.25 1.32 -6.58
N SER A 61 17.78 2.52 -6.90
CA SER A 61 18.03 3.72 -6.10
C SER A 61 17.19 3.73 -4.83
N GLU A 62 17.85 3.76 -3.66
CA GLU A 62 17.16 3.96 -2.37
C GLU A 62 16.33 5.24 -2.35
N THR A 63 16.75 6.30 -3.05
CA THR A 63 15.97 7.54 -3.20
C THR A 63 14.63 7.30 -3.89
N ILE A 64 14.60 6.47 -4.94
CA ILE A 64 13.35 6.11 -5.61
C ILE A 64 12.49 5.22 -4.70
N MET A 65 13.10 4.30 -3.95
CA MET A 65 12.37 3.50 -2.97
C MET A 65 11.76 4.37 -1.87
N MET A 66 12.47 5.40 -1.42
CA MET A 66 11.97 6.39 -0.47
C MET A 66 10.80 7.18 -1.06
N PHE A 67 10.87 7.55 -2.34
CA PHE A 67 9.76 8.19 -3.03
C PHE A 67 8.52 7.26 -3.10
N HIS A 68 8.71 5.99 -3.46
CA HIS A 68 7.64 5.00 -3.44
C HIS A 68 7.08 4.77 -2.04
N SER A 69 7.91 4.79 -1.01
CA SER A 69 7.46 4.65 0.37
C SER A 69 6.53 5.81 0.77
N GLY A 70 6.88 7.04 0.38
CA GLY A 70 6.03 8.22 0.58
C GLY A 70 4.69 8.14 -0.17
N ARG A 71 4.62 7.42 -1.30
CA ARG A 71 3.37 7.25 -2.06
C ARG A 71 2.45 6.17 -1.50
N TRP A 72 3.01 5.08 -0.97
CA TRP A 72 2.26 3.85 -0.69
C TRP A 72 2.24 3.44 0.78
N CYS A 73 3.28 3.75 1.54
CA CYS A 73 3.43 3.27 2.92
C CYS A 73 2.70 4.15 3.93
N ARG A 74 2.28 3.55 5.04
CA ARG A 74 1.91 4.30 6.25
C ARG A 74 3.13 4.99 6.87
N PHE A 75 3.00 6.28 7.18
CA PHE A 75 4.09 7.05 7.80
C PHE A 75 4.24 6.79 9.31
N ASP A 76 3.19 6.28 9.94
CA ASP A 76 3.16 5.98 11.38
C ASP A 76 3.51 4.52 11.70
N ARG A 77 4.12 3.83 10.73
CA ARG A 77 4.59 2.44 10.84
C ARG A 77 6.01 2.34 10.30
N ASN A 78 6.72 1.29 10.69
CA ASN A 78 8.08 1.06 10.23
C ASN A 78 8.11 0.87 8.71
N ILE A 79 9.10 1.52 8.08
CA ILE A 79 9.42 1.38 6.67
C ILE A 79 10.82 0.76 6.60
N GLY A 80 10.93 -0.39 5.94
CA GLY A 80 12.20 -1.05 5.68
C GLY A 80 12.65 -0.79 4.25
N ILE A 81 13.83 -0.20 4.09
CA ILE A 81 14.54 -0.17 2.81
C ILE A 81 15.86 -0.89 3.06
N LYS A 82 16.10 -1.99 2.34
CA LYS A 82 17.31 -2.80 2.50
C LYS A 82 17.75 -3.35 1.15
N GLY A 83 18.88 -2.86 0.64
CA GLY A 83 19.37 -3.23 -0.68
C GLY A 83 18.34 -2.87 -1.74
N THR A 84 17.85 -3.86 -2.47
CA THR A 84 16.86 -3.68 -3.54
C THR A 84 15.42 -3.95 -3.09
N VAL A 85 15.11 -3.82 -1.80
CA VAL A 85 13.79 -4.15 -1.25
C VAL A 85 13.21 -3.00 -0.42
N LEU A 86 11.97 -2.62 -0.74
CA LEU A 86 11.11 -1.78 0.10
C LEU A 86 10.05 -2.66 0.76
N SER A 87 9.89 -2.59 2.08
CA SER A 87 8.87 -3.32 2.83
C SER A 87 8.17 -2.38 3.80
N CYS A 88 6.84 -2.32 3.76
CA CYS A 88 6.05 -1.45 4.65
C CYS A 88 4.58 -1.86 4.74
N VAL A 89 3.84 -1.23 5.66
CA VAL A 89 2.38 -1.38 5.73
C VAL A 89 1.71 -0.52 4.65
N LEU A 90 0.89 -1.13 3.79
CA LEU A 90 0.16 -0.45 2.73
C LEU A 90 -0.86 0.55 3.29
N TYR A 91 -0.75 1.82 2.93
CA TYR A 91 -1.65 2.87 3.39
C TYR A 91 -3.03 2.81 2.73
N ALA A 92 -3.06 2.62 1.40
CA ALA A 92 -4.27 2.59 0.58
C ALA A 92 -3.98 1.89 -0.76
N THR A 93 -5.04 1.46 -1.45
CA THR A 93 -4.95 0.84 -2.78
C THR A 93 -4.72 1.83 -3.91
N LYS A 94 -4.69 3.14 -3.59
CA LYS A 94 -4.36 4.23 -4.51
C LYS A 94 -3.17 5.01 -3.97
N PRO A 95 -2.28 5.51 -4.83
CA PRO A 95 -1.11 6.25 -4.39
C PRO A 95 -1.52 7.62 -3.84
N ARG A 96 -0.72 8.17 -2.92
CA ARG A 96 -0.86 9.58 -2.55
C ARG A 96 -0.61 10.51 -3.74
N ASN A 97 -1.37 11.60 -3.77
CA ASN A 97 -1.20 12.66 -4.76
C ASN A 97 0.02 13.50 -4.43
N ARG A 98 0.77 13.86 -5.47
CA ARG A 98 1.80 14.89 -5.42
C ARG A 98 1.15 16.26 -5.49
N LEU A 99 1.58 17.18 -4.62
CA LEU A 99 1.04 18.54 -4.60
C LEU A 99 1.59 19.40 -5.73
N ASP A 100 2.77 19.08 -6.24
CA ASP A 100 3.44 19.76 -7.35
C ASP A 100 2.97 19.32 -8.74
N MET A 101 2.04 18.37 -8.80
CA MET A 101 1.43 17.87 -10.05
C MET A 101 -0.03 18.36 -10.22
N LYS A 102 -0.44 19.36 -9.45
CA LYS A 102 -1.77 19.98 -9.53
C LYS A 102 -1.76 21.24 -10.38
#